data_AF-A0A1M3QXT5-F1
#
_entry.id   AF-A0A1M3QXT5-F1
#
_cell.length_a   1.000
_cell.length_b   1.000
_cell.length_c   1.000
_cell.angle_alpha   90.00
_cell.angle_beta   90.00
_cell.angle_gamma   90.00
#
_symmetry.space_group_name_H-M   'P 1'
#
loop_
_entity.id
_entity.type
_entity.pdbx_description
1 polymer ?
#
loop_
_entity_poly.entity_id
_entity_poly.type
_entity_poly.pdbx_seq_one_letter_code
_entity_poly.pdbx_strand_id
1 'polypeptide(L)'
;MEALEEEYKNLKIQKLKLEITDLKSPKPTSNAWNSLELVKLIASLSLPVVLFFVSSNASSRLKEIENNQKIIADQNRTAIENNQRIYDMRFSIYKQISFRLNEIYCYFTYIGKWKELSPVRLIENKRFCDEIMYSNQSLFNPDFFKVYNDFMDISYKAYSGQGQDAKLRTDMSTHKNYYKCGTWEDSWGDMFQIEDGSNELGIRKDIHKKYNDLLTGLTKELNIDEVVVNNQFKDNKPSE
;
A
#
# COMPACT_ATOMS: atom_id res chain seq x y z
N MET A 1 -31.31 -67.44 -107.99
CA MET A 1 -31.13 -66.14 -107.30
C MET A 1 -31.71 -66.15 -105.89
N GLU A 2 -32.79 -66.88 -105.59
CA GLU A 2 -33.36 -66.96 -104.23
C GLU A 2 -32.40 -67.49 -103.15
N ALA A 3 -31.57 -68.50 -103.45
CA ALA A 3 -30.65 -69.07 -102.45
C ALA A 3 -29.58 -68.08 -101.94
N LEU A 4 -29.17 -67.11 -102.77
CA LEU A 4 -28.18 -66.10 -102.37
C LEU A 4 -28.79 -64.98 -101.52
N GLU A 5 -30.08 -64.67 -101.71
CA GLU A 5 -30.77 -63.67 -100.90
C GLU A 5 -31.01 -64.15 -99.47
N GLU A 6 -31.27 -65.44 -99.29
CA GLU A 6 -31.51 -66.04 -97.98
C GLU A 6 -30.22 -66.13 -97.14
N GLU A 7 -29.10 -66.44 -97.79
CA GLU A 7 -27.78 -66.42 -97.15
C GLU A 7 -27.35 -65.00 -96.74
N TYR A 8 -27.59 -64.01 -97.60
CA TYR A 8 -27.32 -62.59 -97.28
C TYR A 8 -28.16 -62.09 -96.10
N LYS A 9 -29.43 -62.51 -96.01
CA LYS A 9 -30.33 -62.16 -94.90
C LYS A 9 -29.87 -62.77 -93.59
N ASN A 10 -29.41 -64.03 -93.61
CA ASN A 10 -28.87 -64.71 -92.43
C ASN A 10 -27.56 -64.08 -91.93
N LEU A 11 -26.65 -63.72 -92.84
CA LEU A 11 -25.42 -63.00 -92.50
C LEU A 11 -25.71 -61.64 -91.86
N LYS A 12 -26.70 -60.90 -92.39
CA LYS A 12 -27.11 -59.61 -91.82
C LYS A 12 -27.69 -59.75 -90.42
N ILE A 13 -28.46 -60.81 -90.17
CA ILE A 13 -29.01 -61.11 -88.84
C ILE A 13 -27.90 -61.50 -87.85
N GLN A 14 -26.89 -62.27 -88.28
CA GLN A 14 -25.74 -62.59 -87.41
C GLN A 14 -24.91 -61.36 -87.07
N LYS A 15 -24.65 -60.46 -88.04
CA LYS A 15 -23.95 -59.21 -87.80
C LYS A 15 -24.69 -58.32 -86.80
N LEU A 16 -26.01 -58.18 -86.95
CA LEU A 16 -26.85 -57.44 -86.01
C LEU A 16 -26.84 -58.06 -84.60
N LYS A 17 -26.81 -59.39 -84.49
CA LYS A 17 -26.69 -60.06 -83.18
C LYS A 17 -25.34 -59.81 -82.53
N LEU A 18 -24.25 -59.77 -83.29
CA LEU A 18 -22.91 -59.44 -82.77
C LEU A 18 -22.84 -57.97 -82.30
N GLU A 19 -23.34 -57.01 -83.09
CA GLU A 19 -23.41 -55.59 -82.68
C GLU A 19 -24.28 -55.38 -81.43
N ILE A 20 -25.42 -56.08 -81.30
CA ILE A 20 -26.26 -56.02 -80.09
C ILE A 20 -25.57 -56.65 -78.87
N THR A 21 -24.70 -57.63 -79.09
CA THR A 21 -23.95 -58.30 -78.01
C THR A 21 -22.84 -57.39 -77.49
N ASP A 22 -22.16 -56.64 -78.38
CA ASP A 22 -21.14 -55.65 -78.02
C ASP A 22 -21.73 -54.35 -77.44
N LEU A 23 -23.01 -54.06 -77.70
CA LEU A 23 -23.75 -52.93 -77.09
C LEU A 23 -24.21 -53.20 -75.63
N LYS A 24 -23.98 -54.41 -75.09
CA LYS A 24 -24.07 -54.63 -73.64
C LYS A 24 -22.82 -54.07 -72.95
N SER A 25 -22.77 -52.75 -72.89
CA SER A 25 -21.86 -51.98 -72.06
C SER A 25 -21.82 -52.52 -70.62
N PRO A 26 -20.67 -52.47 -69.94
CA PRO A 26 -20.57 -52.92 -68.56
C PRO A 26 -21.51 -52.06 -67.70
N LYS A 27 -22.34 -52.72 -66.89
CA LYS A 27 -23.16 -52.07 -65.85
C LYS A 27 -22.24 -51.12 -65.05
N PRO A 28 -22.59 -49.84 -64.87
CA PRO A 28 -21.89 -49.01 -63.91
C PRO A 28 -22.09 -49.66 -62.55
N THR A 29 -21.00 -50.11 -61.93
CA THR A 29 -21.02 -50.61 -60.56
C THR A 29 -21.44 -49.46 -59.66
N SER A 30 -22.72 -49.42 -59.32
CA SER A 30 -23.29 -48.55 -58.31
C SER A 30 -22.68 -48.92 -56.96
N ASN A 31 -21.62 -48.23 -56.58
CA ASN A 31 -21.25 -47.86 -55.20
C ASN A 31 -19.86 -47.20 -55.18
N ALA A 32 -19.72 -46.14 -55.98
CA ALA A 32 -18.61 -45.18 -55.84
C ALA A 32 -18.86 -44.16 -54.71
N TRP A 33 -19.74 -44.48 -53.76
CA TRP A 33 -19.60 -43.97 -52.38
C TRP A 33 -18.40 -44.68 -51.76
N ASN A 34 -17.23 -44.23 -52.21
CA ASN A 34 -15.95 -44.81 -51.90
C ASN A 34 -15.59 -44.38 -50.48
N SER A 35 -15.31 -45.34 -49.60
CA SER A 35 -14.84 -45.09 -48.23
C SER A 35 -13.71 -44.07 -48.18
N LEU A 36 -12.92 -43.96 -49.26
CA LEU A 36 -11.87 -42.97 -49.46
C LEU A 36 -12.35 -41.50 -49.46
N GLU A 37 -13.43 -41.18 -50.17
CA GLU A 37 -13.95 -39.79 -50.21
C GLU A 37 -14.59 -39.40 -48.88
N LEU A 38 -15.23 -40.37 -48.20
CA LEU A 38 -15.74 -40.19 -46.84
C LEU A 38 -14.58 -39.93 -45.85
N VAL A 39 -13.48 -40.68 -45.95
CA VAL A 39 -12.29 -40.49 -45.11
C VAL A 39 -11.63 -39.14 -45.35
N LYS A 40 -11.53 -38.66 -46.60
CA LYS A 40 -10.98 -37.31 -46.89
C LYS A 40 -11.83 -36.19 -46.31
N LEU A 41 -13.15 -36.34 -46.36
CA LEU A 41 -14.09 -35.36 -45.82
C LEU A 41 -14.06 -35.35 -44.28
N ILE A 42 -13.97 -36.52 -43.65
CA ILE A 42 -13.77 -36.63 -42.19
C ILE A 42 -12.41 -36.04 -41.80
N ALA A 43 -11.35 -36.33 -42.55
CA ALA A 43 -10.02 -35.79 -42.30
C ALA A 43 -9.99 -34.26 -42.42
N SER A 44 -10.65 -33.68 -43.43
CA SER A 44 -10.71 -32.22 -43.62
C SER A 44 -11.56 -31.51 -42.56
N LEU A 45 -12.60 -32.17 -42.02
CA LEU A 45 -13.39 -31.64 -40.91
C LEU A 45 -12.73 -31.84 -39.53
N SER A 46 -11.88 -32.86 -39.38
CA SER A 46 -11.29 -33.21 -38.09
C SER A 46 -10.41 -32.10 -37.52
N LEU A 47 -9.63 -31.45 -38.38
CA LEU A 47 -8.69 -30.40 -37.98
C LEU A 47 -9.41 -29.15 -37.40
N PRO A 48 -10.38 -28.52 -38.09
CA PRO A 48 -11.09 -27.37 -37.53
C PRO A 48 -11.87 -27.72 -36.26
N VAL A 49 -12.41 -28.95 -36.15
CA VAL A 49 -13.11 -29.39 -34.93
C VAL A 49 -12.14 -29.50 -33.75
N VAL A 50 -10.98 -30.16 -33.93
CA VAL A 50 -9.96 -30.26 -32.88
C VAL A 50 -9.46 -28.88 -32.47
N LEU A 51 -9.18 -28.01 -33.45
CA LEU A 51 -8.74 -26.64 -33.19
C LEU A 51 -9.78 -25.84 -32.40
N PHE A 52 -11.07 -25.99 -32.72
CA PHE A 52 -12.16 -25.33 -32.00
C PHE A 52 -12.19 -25.77 -30.53
N PHE A 53 -12.12 -27.08 -30.26
CA PHE A 53 -12.13 -27.60 -28.88
C PHE A 53 -10.90 -27.18 -28.08
N VAL A 54 -9.70 -27.25 -28.67
CA VAL A 54 -8.46 -26.81 -28.01
C VAL A 54 -8.49 -25.31 -27.74
N SER A 55 -8.92 -24.51 -28.72
CA SER A 55 -9.00 -23.04 -28.58
C SER A 55 -10.03 -22.61 -27.55
N SER A 56 -11.18 -23.30 -27.48
CA SER A 56 -12.23 -23.00 -26.50
C SER A 56 -11.78 -23.30 -25.06
N ASN A 57 -11.13 -24.45 -24.85
CA ASN A 57 -10.57 -24.82 -23.55
C ASN A 57 -9.42 -23.90 -23.13
N ALA A 58 -8.50 -23.58 -24.05
CA ALA A 58 -7.40 -22.66 -23.79
C ALA A 58 -7.90 -21.24 -23.50
N SER A 59 -8.87 -20.74 -24.26
CA SER A 59 -9.46 -19.40 -24.07
C SER A 59 -10.14 -19.27 -22.71
N SER A 60 -10.86 -20.30 -22.26
CA SER A 60 -11.50 -20.30 -20.95
C SER A 60 -10.48 -20.21 -19.81
N ARG A 61 -9.37 -20.96 -19.90
CA ARG A 61 -8.28 -20.91 -18.91
C ARG A 61 -7.53 -19.58 -18.92
N LEU A 62 -7.31 -19.00 -20.09
CA LEU A 62 -6.66 -17.68 -20.20
C LEU A 62 -7.51 -16.57 -19.56
N LYS A 63 -8.83 -16.58 -19.79
CA LYS A 63 -9.75 -15.64 -19.15
C LYS A 63 -9.76 -15.77 -17.63
N GLU A 64 -9.68 -16.99 -17.10
CA GLU A 64 -9.60 -17.23 -15.66
C GLU A 64 -8.31 -16.66 -15.06
N ILE A 65 -7.16 -16.88 -15.71
CA ILE A 65 -5.87 -16.32 -15.29
C ILE A 65 -5.90 -14.79 -15.31
N GLU A 66 -6.42 -14.19 -16.38
CA GLU A 66 -6.55 -12.73 -16.52
C GLU A 66 -7.44 -12.14 -15.43
N ASN A 67 -8.59 -12.76 -15.15
CA ASN A 67 -9.49 -12.34 -14.07
C ASN A 67 -8.81 -12.43 -12.70
N ASN A 68 -8.09 -13.52 -12.42
CA ASN A 68 -7.37 -13.69 -11.16
C ASN A 68 -6.25 -12.66 -11.00
N GLN A 69 -5.49 -12.38 -12.07
CA GLN A 69 -4.47 -11.32 -12.06
C GLN A 69 -5.09 -9.94 -11.81
N LYS A 70 -6.25 -9.65 -12.41
CA LYS A 70 -6.97 -8.40 -12.20
C LYS A 70 -7.43 -8.24 -10.75
N ILE A 71 -8.02 -9.28 -10.16
CA ILE A 71 -8.43 -9.27 -8.74
C ILE A 71 -7.24 -8.97 -7.83
N ILE A 72 -6.09 -9.63 -8.06
CA ILE A 72 -4.87 -9.41 -7.29
C ILE A 72 -4.36 -7.97 -7.47
N ALA A 73 -4.37 -7.45 -8.69
CA ALA A 73 -3.96 -6.08 -8.98
C ALA A 73 -4.88 -5.04 -8.29
N ASP A 74 -6.19 -5.26 -8.32
CA ASP A 74 -7.20 -4.40 -7.68
C ASP A 74 -7.08 -4.42 -6.14
N GLN A 75 -6.78 -5.59 -5.56
CA GLN A 75 -6.50 -5.73 -4.12
C GLN A 75 -5.24 -4.97 -3.71
N ASN A 76 -4.14 -5.15 -4.46
CA ASN A 76 -2.88 -4.45 -4.20
C ASN A 76 -3.04 -2.93 -4.32
N ARG A 77 -3.77 -2.46 -5.34
CA ARG A 77 -4.07 -1.04 -5.51
C ARG A 77 -4.82 -0.47 -4.30
N THR A 78 -5.84 -1.17 -3.83
CA THR A 78 -6.64 -0.75 -2.68
C THR A 78 -5.80 -0.70 -1.39
N ALA A 79 -4.92 -1.68 -1.19
CA ALA A 79 -3.99 -1.69 -0.06
C ALA A 79 -3.02 -0.49 -0.10
N ILE A 80 -2.46 -0.19 -1.28
CA ILE A 80 -1.60 0.99 -1.48
C ILE A 80 -2.36 2.28 -1.18
N GLU A 81 -3.57 2.45 -1.72
CA GLU A 81 -4.40 3.64 -1.49
C GLU A 81 -4.77 3.81 -0.01
N ASN A 82 -5.10 2.72 0.69
CA ASN A 82 -5.40 2.76 2.12
C ASN A 82 -4.16 3.14 2.95
N ASN A 83 -2.99 2.58 2.64
CA ASN A 83 -1.75 2.93 3.33
C ASN A 83 -1.38 4.41 3.11
N GLN A 84 -1.53 4.92 1.87
CA GLN A 84 -1.33 6.34 1.57
C GLN A 84 -2.24 7.23 2.41
N ARG A 85 -3.53 6.89 2.52
CA ARG A 85 -4.47 7.65 3.37
C ARG A 85 -4.05 7.66 4.83
N ILE A 86 -3.57 6.54 5.37
CA ILE A 86 -3.07 6.47 6.75
C ILE A 86 -1.86 7.40 6.93
N TYR A 87 -0.91 7.39 5.98
CA TYR A 87 0.24 8.29 6.02
C TYR A 87 -0.16 9.76 5.95
N ASP A 88 -1.10 10.11 5.07
CA ASP A 88 -1.61 11.48 4.96
C ASP A 88 -2.27 11.95 6.26
N MET A 89 -3.04 11.07 6.93
CA MET A 89 -3.65 11.37 8.23
C MET A 89 -2.58 11.58 9.31
N ARG A 90 -1.60 10.66 9.42
CA ARG A 90 -0.47 10.80 10.37
C ARG A 90 0.31 12.08 10.15
N PHE A 91 0.60 12.41 8.89
CA PHE A 91 1.31 13.62 8.54
C PHE A 91 0.50 14.89 8.84
N SER A 92 -0.80 14.86 8.58
CA SER A 92 -1.72 15.95 8.93
C SER A 92 -1.78 16.19 10.44
N ILE A 93 -1.83 15.12 11.24
CA ILE A 93 -1.76 15.20 12.70
C ILE A 93 -0.43 15.80 13.14
N TYR A 94 0.68 15.32 12.61
CA TYR A 94 1.99 15.86 12.94
C TYR A 94 2.10 17.34 12.60
N LYS A 95 1.61 17.78 11.43
CA LYS A 95 1.59 19.20 11.05
C LYS A 95 0.91 20.07 12.11
N GLN A 96 -0.19 19.59 12.69
CA GLN A 96 -0.93 20.33 13.73
C GLN A 96 -0.13 20.49 15.02
N ILE A 97 0.58 19.44 15.46
CA ILE A 97 1.27 19.45 16.76
C ILE A 97 2.76 19.85 16.69
N SER A 98 3.38 19.77 15.51
CA SER A 98 4.84 19.91 15.31
C SER A 98 5.43 21.17 15.93
N PHE A 99 4.79 22.31 15.70
CA PHE A 99 5.23 23.59 16.25
C PHE A 99 5.18 23.61 17.79
N ARG A 100 4.12 23.04 18.38
CA ARG A 100 3.91 22.99 19.83
C ARG A 100 4.92 22.06 20.49
N LEU A 101 5.18 20.88 19.89
CA LEU A 101 6.25 19.98 20.32
C LEU A 101 7.62 20.65 20.30
N ASN A 102 7.91 21.40 19.23
CA ASN A 102 9.17 22.12 19.14
C ASN A 102 9.27 23.24 20.18
N GLU A 103 8.18 23.97 20.47
CA GLU A 103 8.18 24.95 21.56
C GLU A 103 8.47 24.32 22.93
N ILE A 104 7.91 23.14 23.20
CA ILE A 104 8.22 22.35 24.40
C ILE A 104 9.71 22.06 24.45
N TYR A 105 10.25 21.42 23.41
CA TYR A 105 11.67 21.11 23.32
C TYR A 105 12.57 22.34 23.50
N CYS A 106 12.27 23.43 22.80
CA CYS A 106 13.02 24.69 22.85
C CYS A 106 13.05 25.28 24.26
N TYR A 107 11.92 25.22 24.98
CA TYR A 107 11.82 25.71 26.35
C TYR A 107 12.80 24.99 27.28
N PHE A 108 12.76 23.65 27.30
CA PHE A 108 13.61 22.83 28.16
C PHE A 108 15.10 22.86 27.80
N THR A 109 15.45 23.24 26.57
CA THR A 109 16.84 23.23 26.08
C THR A 109 17.45 24.61 25.90
N TYR A 110 16.71 25.68 26.22
CA TYR A 110 17.11 27.08 26.03
C TYR A 110 17.49 27.43 24.59
N ILE A 111 16.77 26.85 23.61
CA ILE A 111 17.01 27.07 22.18
C ILE A 111 15.92 27.96 21.58
N GLY A 112 16.28 28.77 20.58
CA GLY A 112 15.32 29.58 19.83
C GLY A 112 14.64 30.63 20.69
N LYS A 113 13.32 30.74 20.58
CA LYS A 113 12.50 31.77 21.25
C LYS A 113 12.05 31.39 22.67
N TRP A 114 12.79 30.54 23.37
CA TRP A 114 12.40 30.04 24.70
C TRP A 114 12.14 31.15 25.72
N LYS A 115 12.86 32.29 25.62
CA LYS A 115 12.70 33.46 26.49
C LYS A 115 11.35 34.18 26.35
N GLU A 116 10.61 33.86 25.28
CA GLU A 116 9.29 34.42 24.98
C GLU A 116 8.14 33.50 25.41
N LEU A 117 8.46 32.27 25.84
CA LEU A 117 7.44 31.28 26.23
C LEU A 117 7.17 31.35 27.73
N SER A 118 5.90 31.35 28.12
CA SER A 118 5.46 31.26 29.51
C SER A 118 5.18 29.81 29.92
N PRO A 119 5.34 29.44 31.20
CA PRO A 119 5.03 28.10 31.67
C PRO A 119 3.56 27.71 31.42
N VAL A 120 2.62 28.67 31.52
CA VAL A 120 1.21 28.47 31.16
C VAL A 120 1.07 27.97 29.72
N ARG A 121 1.74 28.64 28.78
CA ARG A 121 1.74 28.25 27.37
C ARG A 121 2.32 26.85 27.18
N LEU A 122 3.32 26.45 27.96
CA LEU A 122 3.89 25.10 27.88
C LEU A 122 2.90 24.02 28.37
N ILE A 123 2.10 24.31 29.39
CA ILE A 123 1.02 23.40 29.83
C ILE A 123 -0.07 23.31 28.77
N GLU A 124 -0.47 24.43 28.17
CA GLU A 124 -1.42 24.45 27.05
C GLU A 124 -0.90 23.66 25.84
N ASN A 125 0.37 23.84 25.48
CA ASN A 125 1.02 23.09 24.41
C ASN A 125 0.96 21.58 24.68
N LYS A 126 1.26 21.14 25.91
CA LYS A 126 1.15 19.73 26.31
C LYS A 126 -0.28 19.22 26.14
N ARG A 127 -1.26 19.91 26.71
CA ARG A 127 -2.68 19.53 26.64
C ARG A 127 -3.16 19.42 25.20
N PHE A 128 -2.81 20.39 24.35
CA PHE A 128 -3.14 20.37 22.93
C PHE A 128 -2.51 19.17 22.21
N CYS A 129 -1.22 18.91 22.45
CA CYS A 129 -0.56 17.75 21.87
C CYS A 129 -1.20 16.44 22.34
N ASP A 130 -1.48 16.30 23.64
CA ASP A 130 -2.10 15.11 24.21
C ASP A 130 -3.51 14.90 23.67
N GLU A 131 -4.34 15.94 23.60
CA GLU A 131 -5.70 15.86 23.06
C GLU A 131 -5.68 15.30 21.65
N ILE A 132 -4.83 15.83 20.77
CA ILE A 132 -4.72 15.38 19.38
C ILE A 132 -4.13 13.97 19.31
N MET A 133 -3.06 13.68 20.05
CA MET A 133 -2.37 12.40 19.99
C MET A 133 -3.22 11.26 20.54
N TYR A 134 -3.84 11.41 21.72
CA TYR A 134 -4.69 10.37 22.30
C TYR A 134 -5.99 10.17 21.50
N SER A 135 -6.57 11.23 20.93
CA SER A 135 -7.76 11.10 20.06
C SER A 135 -7.46 10.30 18.78
N ASN A 136 -6.21 10.31 18.33
CA ASN A 136 -5.78 9.65 17.11
C ASN A 136 -4.83 8.47 17.38
N GLN A 137 -4.78 7.95 18.61
CA GLN A 137 -3.81 6.94 19.02
C GLN A 137 -3.85 5.69 18.14
N SER A 138 -5.04 5.28 17.69
CA SER A 138 -5.24 4.11 16.82
C SER A 138 -4.57 4.21 15.46
N LEU A 139 -4.21 5.43 15.01
CA LEU A 139 -3.52 5.64 13.75
C LEU A 139 -2.02 5.42 13.85
N PHE A 140 -1.44 5.41 15.04
CA PHE A 140 0.01 5.33 15.25
C PHE A 140 0.46 3.93 15.65
N ASN A 141 1.69 3.58 15.31
CA ASN A 141 2.32 2.39 15.89
C ASN A 141 2.48 2.56 17.42
N PRO A 142 2.16 1.52 18.22
CA PRO A 142 2.41 1.52 19.66
C PRO A 142 3.83 1.96 20.07
N ASP A 143 4.85 1.56 19.30
CA ASP A 143 6.24 1.91 19.60
C ASP A 143 6.49 3.42 19.44
N PHE A 144 5.95 4.03 18.39
CA PHE A 144 6.04 5.48 18.19
C PHE A 144 5.27 6.22 19.29
N PHE A 145 4.06 5.78 19.61
CA PHE A 145 3.25 6.40 20.65
C PHE A 145 3.93 6.31 22.02
N LYS A 146 4.65 5.22 22.28
CA LYS A 146 5.51 5.10 23.47
C LYS A 146 6.62 6.15 23.48
N VAL A 147 7.30 6.39 22.35
CA VAL A 147 8.35 7.42 22.27
C VAL A 147 7.79 8.82 22.52
N TYR A 148 6.58 9.11 22.00
CA TYR A 148 5.86 10.35 22.32
C TYR A 148 5.61 10.50 23.83
N ASN A 149 5.08 9.46 24.48
CA ASN A 149 4.83 9.47 25.92
C ASN A 149 6.14 9.61 26.71
N ASP A 150 7.19 8.89 26.34
CA ASP A 150 8.50 9.01 26.98
C ASP A 150 9.03 10.45 26.92
N PHE A 151 8.83 11.18 25.81
CA PHE A 151 9.21 12.59 25.67
C PHE A 151 8.36 13.52 26.56
N MET A 152 7.05 13.29 26.64
CA MET A 152 6.16 14.06 27.52
C MET A 152 6.45 13.78 28.99
N ASP A 153 6.69 12.53 29.37
CA ASP A 153 6.96 12.14 30.75
C ASP A 153 8.31 12.67 31.26
N ILE A 154 9.34 12.74 30.41
CA ILE A 154 10.61 13.35 30.83
C ILE A 154 10.50 14.87 30.96
N SER A 155 9.67 15.50 30.14
CA SER A 155 9.48 16.97 30.14
C SER A 155 8.54 17.42 31.26
N TYR A 156 7.55 16.60 31.62
CA TYR A 156 6.50 16.95 32.56
C TYR A 156 6.34 15.90 33.65
N LYS A 157 6.14 16.36 34.89
CA LYS A 157 5.63 15.52 35.96
C LYS A 157 4.11 15.48 35.88
N ALA A 158 3.58 14.39 35.33
CA ALA A 158 2.16 14.08 35.36
C ALA A 158 1.71 13.66 36.77
N TYR A 159 0.41 13.74 37.03
CA TYR A 159 -0.22 13.27 38.28
C TYR A 159 0.20 14.02 39.56
N SER A 160 0.28 15.36 39.49
CA SER A 160 0.54 16.23 40.66
C SER A 160 -0.58 16.19 41.73
N GLY A 161 -1.73 15.59 41.41
CA GLY A 161 -2.92 15.49 42.25
C GLY A 161 -4.19 15.41 41.40
N GLN A 162 -5.33 15.02 41.98
CA GLN A 162 -6.60 15.00 41.26
C GLN A 162 -6.99 16.43 40.83
N GLY A 163 -7.19 16.64 39.52
CA GLY A 163 -7.52 17.94 38.96
C GLY A 163 -6.37 18.95 38.92
N GLN A 164 -5.14 18.54 39.23
CA GLN A 164 -3.96 19.40 39.13
C GLN A 164 -3.24 19.25 37.79
N ASP A 165 -2.65 20.35 37.35
CA ASP A 165 -1.88 20.39 36.13
C ASP A 165 -0.54 19.69 36.26
N ALA A 166 -0.05 19.25 35.10
CA ALA A 166 1.30 18.73 34.99
C ALA A 166 2.30 19.84 35.34
N LYS A 167 3.43 19.46 35.96
CA LYS A 167 4.49 20.41 36.31
C LYS A 167 5.69 20.25 35.39
N LEU A 168 6.38 21.34 35.10
CA LEU A 168 7.56 21.39 34.25
C LEU A 168 8.78 20.86 35.00
N ARG A 169 9.49 19.89 34.41
CA ARG A 169 10.73 19.34 34.97
C ARG A 169 11.96 20.16 34.53
N THR A 170 11.98 21.43 34.92
CA THR A 170 13.06 22.38 34.61
C THR A 170 13.16 23.46 35.68
N ASP A 171 14.22 24.27 35.62
CA ASP A 171 14.53 25.22 36.67
C ASP A 171 13.78 26.54 36.50
N MET A 172 13.09 26.93 37.56
CA MET A 172 12.30 28.16 37.55
C MET A 172 13.20 29.41 37.51
N SER A 173 14.34 29.41 38.19
CA SER A 173 15.18 30.60 38.38
C SER A 173 15.72 31.15 37.06
N THR A 174 16.26 30.29 36.19
CA THR A 174 16.76 30.69 34.86
C THR A 174 15.61 31.18 33.99
N HIS A 175 14.48 30.49 33.98
CA HIS A 175 13.33 30.93 33.20
C HIS A 175 12.79 32.29 33.68
N LYS A 176 12.73 32.53 34.99
CA LYS A 176 12.32 33.82 35.57
C LYS A 176 13.30 34.93 35.22
N ASN A 177 14.61 34.69 35.34
CA ASN A 177 15.65 35.70 35.11
C ASN A 177 15.76 36.14 33.65
N TYR A 178 15.46 35.25 32.70
CA TYR A 178 15.62 35.52 31.27
C TYR A 178 14.31 35.67 30.50
N TYR A 179 13.16 35.69 31.18
CA TYR A 179 11.87 35.93 30.55
C TYR A 179 11.81 37.34 29.95
N LYS A 180 11.41 37.45 28.68
CA LYS A 180 11.39 38.72 27.93
C LYS A 180 10.01 39.13 27.42
N CYS A 181 8.98 38.32 27.65
CA CYS A 181 7.64 38.58 27.12
C CYS A 181 6.68 39.07 28.22
N GLY A 182 6.94 40.26 28.75
CA GLY A 182 6.10 40.86 29.79
C GLY A 182 6.60 40.57 31.21
N THR A 183 5.67 40.57 32.17
CA THR A 183 5.97 40.42 33.59
C THR A 183 5.85 38.96 34.02
N TRP A 184 6.85 38.46 34.73
CA TRP A 184 6.78 37.14 35.36
C TRP A 184 5.75 37.16 36.50
N GLU A 185 4.83 36.21 36.51
CA GLU A 185 3.86 36.05 37.60
C GLU A 185 4.40 35.10 38.68
N ASP A 186 4.37 35.51 39.95
CA ASP A 186 4.90 34.68 41.03
C ASP A 186 4.13 33.36 41.21
N SER A 187 2.85 33.33 40.83
CA SER A 187 2.02 32.11 40.79
C SER A 187 2.59 31.02 39.88
N TRP A 188 3.42 31.38 38.90
CA TRP A 188 4.03 30.40 38.00
C TRP A 188 5.04 29.49 38.71
N GLY A 189 5.51 29.84 39.90
CA GLY A 189 6.43 28.99 40.66
C GLY A 189 5.86 27.59 40.93
N ASP A 190 4.54 27.49 41.12
CA ASP A 190 3.86 26.20 41.37
C ASP A 190 3.81 25.28 40.14
N MET A 191 4.11 25.82 38.95
CA MET A 191 4.13 25.08 37.68
C MET A 191 5.45 24.35 37.45
N PHE A 192 6.46 24.56 38.29
CA PHE A 192 7.76 23.89 38.17
C PHE A 192 7.91 22.83 39.25
N GLN A 193 8.54 21.71 38.88
CA GLN A 193 8.99 20.72 39.84
C GLN A 193 10.21 19.99 39.29
N ILE A 194 11.38 20.37 39.81
CA ILE A 194 12.60 19.57 39.71
C ILE A 194 12.60 18.57 40.86
N GLU A 195 13.00 17.33 40.61
CA GLU A 195 13.17 16.35 41.69
C GLU A 195 14.44 16.67 42.49
N ASP A 196 14.34 16.64 43.82
CA ASP A 196 15.47 16.96 44.69
C ASP A 196 16.69 16.08 44.35
N GLY A 197 17.84 16.72 44.13
CA GLY A 197 19.10 16.05 43.77
C GLY A 197 19.22 15.64 42.29
N SER A 198 18.24 15.97 41.44
CA SER A 198 18.34 15.69 40.01
C SER A 198 19.34 16.61 39.31
N ASN A 199 20.15 16.03 38.43
CA ASN A 199 21.11 16.76 37.62
C ASN A 199 20.37 17.40 36.43
N GLU A 200 20.14 18.71 36.48
CA GLU A 200 19.44 19.45 35.41
C GLU A 200 20.08 19.24 34.03
N LEU A 201 21.42 19.20 33.95
CA LEU A 201 22.11 18.93 32.69
C LEU A 201 21.79 17.51 32.17
N GLY A 202 21.64 16.55 33.07
CA GLY A 202 21.20 15.19 32.76
C GLY A 202 19.78 15.18 32.18
N ILE A 203 18.85 15.86 32.85
CA ILE A 203 17.46 15.98 32.39
C ILE A 203 17.41 16.61 30.99
N ARG A 204 18.15 17.71 30.74
CA ARG A 204 18.19 18.34 29.42
C ARG A 204 18.75 17.42 28.33
N LYS A 205 19.78 16.64 28.65
CA LYS A 205 20.31 15.61 27.73
C LYS A 205 19.27 14.55 27.42
N ASP A 206 18.54 14.09 28.42
CA ASP A 206 17.49 13.08 28.25
C ASP A 206 16.31 13.63 27.44
N ILE A 207 15.85 14.85 27.70
CA ILE A 207 14.82 15.54 26.89
C ILE A 207 15.29 15.65 25.44
N HIS A 208 16.52 16.07 25.20
CA HIS A 208 17.07 16.18 23.86
C HIS A 208 17.13 14.83 23.14
N LYS A 209 17.58 13.78 23.83
CA LYS A 209 17.59 12.43 23.30
C LYS A 209 16.18 11.97 22.95
N LYS A 210 15.21 12.12 23.85
CA LYS A 210 13.82 11.71 23.63
C LYS A 210 13.14 12.49 22.51
N TYR A 211 13.49 13.77 22.34
CA TYR A 211 13.02 14.55 21.20
C TYR A 211 13.60 14.05 19.87
N ASN A 212 14.90 13.72 19.81
CA ASN A 212 15.51 13.11 18.62
C ASN A 212 14.93 11.71 18.33
N ASP A 213 14.68 10.91 19.37
CA ASP A 213 14.01 9.62 19.27
C ASP A 213 12.59 9.79 18.69
N LEU A 214 11.84 10.83 19.13
CA LEU A 214 10.52 11.16 18.61
C LEU A 214 10.55 11.51 17.13
N LEU A 215 11.50 12.38 16.71
CA LEU A 215 11.64 12.75 15.30
C LEU A 215 12.07 11.56 14.43
N THR A 216 12.95 10.69 14.95
CA THR A 216 13.37 9.47 14.26
C THR A 216 12.25 8.41 14.22
N GLY A 217 11.41 8.35 15.25
CA GLY A 217 10.21 7.52 15.25
C GLY A 217 9.19 8.00 14.22
N LEU A 218 9.04 9.32 14.09
CA LEU A 218 8.12 9.92 13.12
C LEU A 218 8.53 9.62 11.67
N THR A 219 9.83 9.68 11.34
CA THR A 219 10.30 9.36 9.98
C THR A 219 9.94 7.93 9.60
N LYS A 220 10.04 7.00 10.56
CA LYS A 220 9.58 5.61 10.40
C LYS A 220 8.05 5.51 10.26
N GLU A 221 7.28 6.24 11.07
CA GLU A 221 5.81 6.27 10.96
C GLU A 221 5.30 6.77 9.60
N LEU A 222 6.08 7.64 8.97
CA LEU A 222 5.81 8.22 7.66
C LEU A 222 6.50 7.46 6.50
N ASN A 223 7.14 6.32 6.81
CA ASN A 223 7.86 5.49 5.85
C ASN A 223 8.92 6.27 5.04
N ILE A 224 9.65 7.14 5.73
CA ILE A 224 10.78 7.91 5.21
C ILE A 224 12.07 7.19 5.66
N ASP A 225 12.56 6.28 4.80
CA ASP A 225 13.56 5.27 5.18
C ASP A 225 14.98 5.80 5.47
N GLU A 226 15.28 7.07 5.16
CA GLU A 226 16.67 7.56 5.13
C GLU A 226 17.02 8.60 6.20
N VAL A 227 16.07 9.03 7.04
CA VAL A 227 16.31 10.16 7.95
C VAL A 227 16.44 9.68 9.40
N VAL A 228 17.69 9.55 9.85
CA VAL A 228 18.03 9.42 11.28
C VAL A 228 18.37 10.80 11.82
N VAL A 229 17.58 11.28 12.78
CA VAL A 229 17.83 12.58 13.41
C VAL A 229 18.79 12.38 14.58
N ASN A 230 20.05 12.78 14.40
CA ASN A 230 21.08 12.71 15.43
C ASN A 230 21.69 14.09 15.68
N ASN A 231 20.85 15.01 16.17
CA ASN A 231 21.35 16.32 16.57
C ASN A 231 22.30 16.15 17.75
N GLN A 232 23.42 16.85 17.74
CA GLN A 232 24.32 16.87 18.89
C GLN A 232 23.74 17.75 19.99
N PHE A 233 23.68 17.21 21.20
CA PHE A 233 23.32 18.00 22.37
C PHE A 233 24.36 19.09 22.62
N LYS A 234 23.90 20.33 22.75
CA LYS A 234 24.68 21.46 23.25
C LYS A 234 23.92 22.06 24.43
N ASP A 235 24.62 22.27 25.54
CA ASP A 235 24.00 22.95 26.66
C ASP A 235 23.93 24.45 26.37
N ASN A 236 22.72 24.95 26.15
CA ASN A 236 22.48 26.37 25.86
C ASN A 236 21.95 27.12 27.09
N LYS A 237 21.99 26.48 28.28
CA LYS A 237 21.66 27.17 29.53
C LYS A 237 22.60 28.37 29.69
N PRO A 238 22.07 29.59 29.87
CA PRO A 238 22.90 30.76 30.14
C PRO A 238 23.75 30.53 31.39
N SER A 239 25.00 30.98 31.37
CA SER A 239 25.82 31.06 32.58
C SER A 239 25.24 32.15 33.49
N GLU A 240 25.08 31.82 34.78
CA GLU A 240 24.68 32.78 35.83
C GLU A 240 25.67 33.94 36.00
#